data_AF-A0A968YSA4-F1
#
_entry.id   AF-A0A968YSA4-F1
#
_cell.length_a   1.000
_cell.length_b   1.000
_cell.length_c   1.000
_cell.angle_alpha   90.00
_cell.angle_beta   90.00
_cell.angle_gamma   90.00
#
_symmetry.space_group_name_H-M   'P 1'
#
loop_
_entity.id
_entity.type
_entity.pdbx_description
1 polymer ?
#
loop_
_entity_poly.entity_id
_entity_poly.type
_entity_poly.pdbx_seq_one_letter_code
_entity_poly.pdbx_strand_id
1 'polypeptide(L)'
;MTPKKTTSTHPNPTAKTTLFVCKSCHCSSQERPKNQPADGTILLDKLNSLCSEKLTSDEFEIKPVECLWACSQGCVVSVSSQDKPTYLFVNLP
;
A
#
# COMPACT_ATOMS: atom_id res chain seq x y z
N MET A 1 49.28 -12.55 -10.06
CA MET A 1 48.10 -11.66 -10.01
C MET A 1 47.19 -12.18 -8.92
N THR A 2 47.15 -11.51 -7.77
CA THR A 2 46.29 -11.90 -6.64
C THR A 2 44.86 -11.39 -6.87
N PRO A 3 43.82 -12.19 -6.57
CA PRO A 3 42.45 -11.74 -6.71
C PRO A 3 42.14 -10.72 -5.60
N LYS A 4 41.74 -9.50 -6.00
CA LYS A 4 41.19 -8.51 -5.06
C LYS A 4 39.84 -9.03 -4.56
N LYS A 5 39.77 -9.29 -3.25
CA LYS A 5 38.53 -9.51 -2.51
C LYS A 5 37.80 -8.17 -2.42
N THR A 6 36.80 -7.95 -3.26
CA THR A 6 35.93 -6.78 -3.16
C THR A 6 34.92 -7.02 -2.05
N THR A 7 35.25 -6.59 -0.84
CA THR A 7 34.26 -6.36 0.22
C THR A 7 33.44 -5.13 -0.17
N SER A 8 32.28 -5.34 -0.78
CA SER A 8 31.28 -4.28 -0.97
C SER A 8 30.48 -4.14 0.31
N THR A 9 30.89 -3.21 1.15
CA THR A 9 30.12 -2.74 2.31
C THR A 9 29.25 -1.57 1.86
N HIS A 10 28.19 -1.85 1.09
CA HIS A 10 27.09 -0.91 0.97
C HIS A 10 26.02 -1.34 1.99
N PRO A 11 25.61 -0.48 2.95
CA PRO A 11 24.34 -0.69 3.62
C PRO A 11 23.30 -0.60 2.50
N ASN A 12 22.72 -1.75 2.14
CA ASN A 12 21.62 -1.75 1.19
C ASN A 12 20.52 -0.92 1.85
N PRO A 13 20.12 0.24 1.30
CA PRO A 13 18.97 0.95 1.85
C PRO A 13 17.81 -0.03 1.81
N THR A 14 17.26 -0.37 2.98
CA THR A 14 16.11 -1.25 3.10
C THR A 14 15.03 -0.71 2.17
N ALA A 15 14.76 -1.42 1.08
CA ALA A 15 13.86 -0.95 0.03
C ALA A 15 12.47 -0.71 0.65
N LYS A 16 12.09 0.55 0.77
CA LYS A 16 10.85 0.97 1.43
C LYS A 16 9.66 0.39 0.68
N THR A 17 8.77 -0.30 1.39
CA THR A 17 7.54 -0.82 0.80
C THR A 17 6.46 0.25 0.86
N THR A 18 5.77 0.49 -0.26
CA THR A 18 4.67 1.45 -0.35
C THR A 18 3.35 0.72 -0.55
N LEU A 19 2.37 1.04 0.29
CA LEU A 19 0.98 0.61 0.19
C LEU A 19 0.13 1.75 -0.39
N PHE A 20 -0.28 1.63 -1.64
CA PHE A 20 -1.21 2.57 -2.28
C PHE A 20 -2.65 2.15 -1.97
N VAL A 21 -3.42 3.01 -1.32
CA VAL A 21 -4.81 2.74 -0.93
C VAL A 21 -5.76 3.58 -1.76
N CYS A 22 -6.67 2.93 -2.50
CA CYS A 22 -7.71 3.58 -3.28
C CYS A 22 -8.74 4.24 -2.33
N LYS A 23 -8.63 5.53 -2.05
CA LYS A 23 -9.51 6.21 -1.08
C LYS A 23 -10.92 6.47 -1.63
N SER A 24 -11.08 6.53 -2.96
CA SER A 24 -12.39 6.68 -3.61
C SER A 24 -13.14 5.36 -3.78
N CYS A 25 -12.57 4.24 -3.32
CA CYS A 25 -13.16 2.93 -3.49
C CYS A 25 -14.56 2.87 -2.88
N HIS A 26 -15.47 2.25 -3.62
CA HIS A 26 -16.85 2.02 -3.21
C HIS A 26 -17.20 0.58 -3.58
N CYS A 27 -17.11 -0.29 -2.58
CA CYS A 27 -17.30 -1.73 -2.72
C CYS A 27 -18.77 -2.10 -2.81
N SER A 28 -19.63 -1.29 -2.19
CA SER A 28 -21.06 -1.50 -2.24
C SER A 28 -21.59 -1.30 -3.67
N SER A 29 -22.46 -2.22 -4.10
CA SER A 29 -23.21 -2.08 -5.36
C SER A 29 -24.30 -1.01 -5.29
N GLN A 30 -24.56 -0.45 -4.11
CA GLN A 30 -25.57 0.59 -3.88
C GLN A 30 -24.95 1.97 -4.02
N GLU A 31 -25.73 2.96 -4.44
CA GLU A 31 -25.25 4.34 -4.51
C GLU A 31 -24.82 4.86 -3.13
N ARG A 32 -23.62 5.43 -3.04
CA ARG A 32 -23.09 5.98 -1.78
C ARG A 32 -23.88 7.23 -1.37
N PRO A 33 -24.42 7.29 -0.14
CA PRO A 33 -24.98 8.54 0.38
C PRO A 33 -23.93 9.65 0.42
N LYS A 34 -24.29 10.88 0.04
CA LYS A 34 -23.33 12.01 -0.07
C LYS A 34 -22.53 12.28 1.21
N ASN A 35 -23.11 12.00 2.38
CA ASN A 35 -22.53 12.29 3.69
C ASN A 35 -21.77 11.10 4.32
N GLN A 36 -21.68 9.96 3.63
CA GLN A 36 -20.93 8.80 4.10
C GLN A 36 -19.51 8.84 3.51
N PRO A 37 -18.46 8.49 4.26
CA PRO A 37 -17.14 8.28 3.67
C PRO A 37 -17.18 7.15 2.63
N ALA A 38 -16.27 7.18 1.67
CA ALA A 38 -16.10 6.06 0.75
C ALA A 38 -15.50 4.86 1.51
N ASP A 39 -15.81 3.63 1.07
CA ASP A 39 -15.27 2.40 1.69
C ASP A 39 -13.73 2.41 1.71
N GLY A 40 -13.12 2.98 0.67
CA GLY A 40 -11.67 3.20 0.60
C GLY A 40 -11.11 4.15 1.65
N THR A 41 -11.88 5.17 2.04
CA THR A 41 -11.52 6.10 3.12
C THR A 41 -11.57 5.39 4.46
N ILE A 42 -12.60 4.58 4.71
CA ILE A 42 -12.73 3.77 5.92
C ILE A 42 -11.56 2.77 6.03
N LEU A 43 -11.18 2.13 4.93
CA LEU A 43 -10.03 1.21 4.88
C LEU A 43 -8.72 1.94 5.20
N LEU A 44 -8.50 3.12 4.60
CA LEU A 44 -7.31 3.92 4.85
C LEU A 44 -7.14 4.25 6.34
N ASP A 45 -8.22 4.67 7.01
CA ASP A 45 -8.19 5.00 8.44
C ASP A 45 -7.84 3.78 9.29
N LYS A 46 -8.46 2.62 9.02
CA LYS A 46 -8.12 1.36 9.71
C LYS A 46 -6.65 0.98 9.52
N LEU A 47 -6.12 1.10 8.31
CA LEU A 47 -4.72 0.78 8.00
C LEU A 47 -3.75 1.71 8.74
N ASN A 48 -4.05 3.02 8.79
CA ASN A 48 -3.24 3.99 9.52
C ASN A 48 -3.21 3.70 11.02
N SER A 49 -4.36 3.36 11.62
CA SER A 49 -4.43 2.96 13.03
C SER A 49 -3.60 1.69 13.29
N LEU A 50 -3.77 0.65 12.47
CA LEU A 50 -3.05 -0.61 12.61
C LEU A 50 -1.52 -0.46 12.45
N CYS A 51 -1.08 0.36 11.50
CA CYS A 51 0.35 0.58 11.28
C CYS A 51 0.98 1.37 12.42
N SER A 52 0.27 2.38 12.94
CA SER A 52 0.74 3.18 14.08
C SER A 52 0.96 2.32 15.34
N GLU A 53 0.20 1.23 15.49
CA GLU A 53 0.34 0.30 16.62
C GLU A 53 1.42 -0.77 16.42
N LYS A 54 1.70 -1.20 15.17
CA LYS A 54 2.38 -2.48 14.90
C LYS A 54 3.64 -2.39 14.03
N LEU A 55 3.87 -1.29 13.32
CA LEU A 55 4.95 -1.20 12.32
C LEU A 55 5.83 0.02 12.53
N THR A 56 7.12 -0.13 12.26
CA THR A 56 8.08 0.99 12.22
C THR A 56 7.94 1.73 10.88
N SER A 57 7.88 3.06 10.93
CA SER A 57 7.68 3.91 9.74
C SER A 57 8.82 3.81 8.71
N ASP A 58 9.96 3.24 9.08
CA ASP A 58 11.16 3.19 8.24
C ASP A 58 11.09 2.09 7.18
N GLU A 59 10.26 1.06 7.38
CA GLU A 59 10.12 -0.08 6.45
C GLU A 59 8.93 0.08 5.49
N PHE A 60 7.95 0.92 5.86
CA PHE A 60 6.62 0.90 5.28
C PHE A 60 5.98 2.30 5.19
N GLU A 61 5.34 2.60 4.06
CA GLU A 61 4.58 3.84 3.86
C GLU A 61 3.19 3.56 3.28
N ILE A 62 2.16 4.17 3.85
CA ILE A 62 0.82 4.19 3.26
C ILE A 62 0.66 5.47 2.45
N LYS A 63 0.31 5.34 1.17
CA LYS A 63 -0.03 6.45 0.27
C LYS A 63 -1.50 6.36 -0.15
N PRO A 64 -2.33 7.33 0.22
CA PRO A 64 -3.67 7.42 -0.36
C PRO A 64 -3.58 7.83 -1.83
N VAL A 65 -4.36 7.15 -2.68
CA VAL A 65 -4.52 7.49 -4.11
C VAL A 65 -6.01 7.59 -4.42
N GLU A 66 -6.38 8.35 -5.46
CA GLU A 66 -7.79 8.49 -5.83
C GLU A 66 -8.38 7.14 -6.25
N CYS A 67 -7.91 6.55 -7.35
CA CYS A 67 -8.46 5.30 -7.90
C CYS A 67 -7.37 4.35 -8.40
N LEU A 68 -7.57 3.05 -8.21
CA LEU A 68 -6.71 1.97 -8.73
C LEU A 68 -7.39 1.16 -9.85
N TRP A 69 -8.49 1.67 -10.42
CA TRP A 69 -9.17 1.11 -11.61
C TRP A 69 -9.64 -0.36 -11.51
N ALA A 70 -9.83 -0.87 -10.29
CA ALA A 70 -10.39 -2.21 -10.03
C ALA A 70 -11.72 -2.14 -9.25
N CYS A 71 -12.57 -1.16 -9.57
CA CYS A 71 -13.80 -0.86 -8.82
C CYS A 71 -14.81 -2.01 -8.78
N SER A 72 -14.78 -2.93 -9.74
CA SER A 72 -15.66 -4.12 -9.74
C SER A 72 -15.33 -5.11 -8.61
N GLN A 73 -14.19 -4.94 -7.94
CA GLN A 73 -13.70 -5.81 -6.87
C GLN A 73 -13.12 -4.97 -5.72
N GLY A 74 -13.84 -3.94 -5.28
CA GLY A 74 -13.45 -3.16 -4.10
C GLY A 74 -13.46 -3.99 -2.81
N CYS A 75 -12.67 -3.67 -1.78
CA CYS A 75 -11.74 -2.54 -1.69
C CYS A 75 -10.40 -2.84 -2.38
N VAL A 76 -9.71 -1.81 -2.89
CA VAL A 76 -8.49 -1.99 -3.72
C VAL A 76 -7.27 -1.35 -3.07
N VAL A 77 -6.19 -2.13 -2.97
CA VAL A 77 -4.89 -1.71 -2.46
C VAL A 77 -3.76 -2.26 -3.33
N SER A 78 -2.70 -1.49 -3.56
CA SER A 78 -1.52 -1.95 -4.29
C SER A 78 -0.28 -1.90 -3.40
N VAL A 79 0.53 -2.96 -3.40
CA VAL A 79 1.84 -3.01 -2.72
C VAL A 79 2.95 -2.91 -3.75
N SER A 80 3.83 -1.95 -3.58
CA SER A 80 5.00 -1.75 -4.44
C SER A 80 6.28 -1.64 -3.61
N SER A 81 7.37 -2.20 -4.12
CA SER A 81 8.70 -2.10 -3.52
C SER A 81 9.73 -2.21 -4.64
N GLN A 82 10.90 -1.61 -4.41
CA GLN A 82 11.97 -1.62 -5.40
C GLN A 82 12.39 -3.06 -5.75
N ASP A 83 12.63 -3.31 -7.04
CA ASP A 83 13.05 -4.61 -7.59
C ASP A 83 12.08 -5.79 -7.31
N LYS A 84 10.82 -5.49 -6.96
CA LYS A 84 9.76 -6.49 -6.75
C LYS A 84 8.55 -6.18 -7.65
N PRO A 85 7.78 -7.20 -8.06
CA PRO A 85 6.50 -6.98 -8.70
C PRO A 85 5.57 -6.14 -7.82
N THR A 86 4.75 -5.32 -8.47
CA THR A 86 3.66 -4.62 -7.79
C THR A 86 2.46 -5.55 -7.71
N TYR A 87 1.92 -5.75 -6.51
CA TYR A 87 0.77 -6.62 -6.27
C TYR A 87 -0.48 -5.78 -6.05
N LEU A 88 -1.58 -6.17 -6.68
CA LEU A 88 -2.89 -5.57 -6.49
C LEU A 88 -3.78 -6.51 -5.68
N PHE A 89 -4.30 -6.01 -4.57
CA PHE A 89 -5.25 -6.70 -3.71
C PHE A 89 -6.64 -6.10 -3.91
N VAL A 90 -7.62 -6.99 -4.02
CA VAL A 90 -9.03 -6.68 -4.31
C VAL A 90 -9.92 -7.49 -3.37
N ASN A 91 -11.20 -7.13 -3.27
CA ASN A 91 -12.18 -7.77 -2.37
C ASN A 91 -11.74 -7.75 -0.89
N LEU A 92 -11.12 -6.65 -0.47
CA LEU A 92 -10.66 -6.47 0.91
C LEU A 92 -11.84 -6.24 1.87
N PRO A 93 -11.80 -6.82 3.09
CA PRO A 93 -12.86 -6.73 4.10
C PRO A 93 -12.93 -5.37 4.83
#